data_AF-W0RE53-F1
#
_entry.id   AF-W0RE53-F1
#
_cell.length_a   1.000
_cell.length_b   1.000
_cell.length_c   1.000
_cell.angle_alpha   90.00
_cell.angle_beta   90.00
_cell.angle_gamma   90.00
#
_symmetry.space_group_name_H-M   'P 1'
#
loop_
_entity.id
_entity.type
_entity.pdbx_description
1 polymer ?
#
loop_
_entity_poly.entity_id
_entity_poly.type
_entity_poly.pdbx_seq_one_letter_code
_entity_poly.pdbx_strand_id
1 'polypeptide(L)' 'MRKLILMSILLVSVGLPMVAARDRMALRGLRRTVVGFAAFVAIYVFLLVLVLPRL' A
#
# COMPACT_ATOMS: atom_id res chain seq x y z
N MET A 1 18.32 -2.20 -1.38
CA MET A 1 16.99 -2.84 -1.63
C MET A 1 16.13 -2.99 -0.37
N ARG A 2 16.59 -3.68 0.69
CA ARG A 2 15.76 -4.03 1.87
C ARG A 2 15.14 -2.83 2.62
N LYS A 3 15.87 -1.72 2.79
CA LYS A 3 15.36 -0.50 3.44
C LYS A 3 14.22 0.17 2.66
N LEU A 4 14.34 0.26 1.33
CA LEU A 4 13.32 0.86 0.46
C LEU A 4 12.02 0.06 0.48
N ILE A 5 12.15 -1.27 0.47
CA ILE A 5 11.02 -2.19 0.63
C ILE A 5 10.29 -1.93 1.95
N LEU A 6 11.02 -1.90 3.07
CA LEU A 6 10.44 -1.62 4.38
C LEU A 6 9.76 -0.25 4.44
N MET A 7 10.37 0.80 3.86
CA MET A 7 9.77 2.13 3.82
C MET A 7 8.48 2.18 3.00
N SER A 8 8.41 1.48 1.86
CA SER A 8 7.18 1.43 1.05
C SER A 8 6.01 0.81 1.81
N ILE A 9 6.25 -0.28 2.53
CA ILE A 9 5.24 -0.94 3.36
C ILE A 9 4.80 0.00 4.47
N LEU A 10 5.74 0.65 5.17
CA LEU A 10 5.45 1.55 6.28
C LEU A 10 4.65 2.78 5.83
N LEU A 11 5.00 3.37 4.69
CA LEU A 11 4.28 4.51 4.11
C LEU A 11 2.85 4.15 3.73
N VAL A 12 2.60 2.97 3.17
CA VAL A 12 1.25 2.54 2.77
C VAL A 12 0.43 2.16 4.00
N SER A 13 1.05 1.51 4.98
CA SER A 13 0.44 1.11 6.26
C SER A 13 -0.07 2.28 7.07
N VAL A 14 0.61 3.43 6.99
CA VAL A 14 0.22 4.65 7.72
C VAL A 14 -0.55 5.63 6.82
N GLY A 15 -0.14 5.79 5.57
CA GLY A 15 -0.70 6.78 4.65
C GLY A 15 -2.14 6.48 4.24
N LEU A 16 -2.46 5.23 3.90
CA LEU A 16 -3.83 4.86 3.53
C LEU A 16 -4.84 5.09 4.67
N PRO A 17 -4.62 4.61 5.91
CA PRO A 17 -5.55 4.89 6.99
C PRO A 17 -5.58 6.37 7.37
N MET A 18 -4.47 7.11 7.23
CA MET A 18 -4.45 8.55 7.51
C MET A 18 -5.32 9.35 6.52
N VAL A 19 -5.35 8.94 5.24
CA VAL A 19 -6.26 9.52 4.23
C VAL A 19 -7.70 9.08 4.48
N ALA A 20 -7.92 7.80 4.78
CA ALA A 20 -9.26 7.27 5.03
C ALA A 20 -9.87 7.79 6.35
N ALA A 21 -9.07 8.16 7.34
CA ALA A 21 -9.53 8.78 8.58
C ALA A 21 -10.14 10.18 8.35
N ARG A 22 -9.87 10.82 7.20
CA ARG A 22 -10.48 12.09 6.81
C ARG A 22 -11.86 11.94 6.18
N ASP A 23 -12.28 10.72 5.84
CA ASP A 23 -13.61 10.48 5.27
C ASP A 23 -14.69 10.56 6.38
N ARG A 24 -15.78 11.30 6.11
CA ARG A 24 -16.91 11.44 7.04
C ARG A 24 -17.66 10.13 7.31
N MET A 25 -17.53 9.15 6.41
CA MET A 25 -18.18 7.84 6.50
C MET A 25 -17.14 6.74 6.70
N ALA A 26 -17.07 6.18 7.91
CA ALA A 26 -16.08 5.16 8.28
C ALA A 26 -16.05 3.95 7.35
N LEU A 27 -17.22 3.43 6.95
CA LEU A 27 -17.33 2.30 6.02
C LEU A 27 -16.74 2.61 4.63
N ARG A 28 -16.89 3.85 4.15
CA ARG A 28 -16.35 4.28 2.86
C ARG A 28 -14.83 4.44 2.92
N GLY A 29 -14.33 5.01 4.02
CA GLY A 29 -12.89 5.09 4.31
C GLY A 29 -12.27 3.70 4.41
N LEU A 30 -12.90 2.77 5.13
CA LEU A 30 -12.44 1.39 5.25
C LEU A 30 -12.36 0.69 3.88
N ARG A 31 -13.41 0.79 3.06
CA ARG A 31 -13.41 0.19 1.72
C ARG A 31 -12.31 0.77 0.83
N ARG A 32 -12.08 2.09 0.89
CA ARG A 32 -10.98 2.74 0.16
C ARG A 32 -9.61 2.27 0.64
N THR A 33 -9.39 2.16 1.95
CA THR A 33 -8.15 1.64 2.51
C THR A 33 -7.90 0.22 2.04
N VAL A 34 -8.90 -0.67 2.15
CA VAL A 34 -8.78 -2.07 1.74
C VAL A 34 -8.46 -2.19 0.24
N VAL A 35 -9.19 -1.46 -0.61
CA VAL A 35 -8.94 -1.45 -2.06
C VAL A 35 -7.55 -0.87 -2.38
N GLY A 36 -7.15 0.21 -1.72
CA GLY A 36 -5.83 0.81 -1.89
C GLY A 36 -4.70 -0.12 -1.43
N PHE A 37 -4.89 -0.85 -0.34
CA PHE A 37 -3.93 -1.83 0.15
C PHE A 37 -3.80 -3.01 -0.82
N ALA A 38 -4.92 -3.52 -1.31
CA ALA A 38 -4.94 -4.60 -2.30
C ALA A 38 -4.23 -4.19 -3.59
N ALA A 39 -4.48 -2.98 -4.10
CA ALA A 39 -3.80 -2.43 -5.27
C ALA A 39 -2.28 -2.28 -5.02
N PHE A 40 -1.88 -1.77 -3.85
CA PHE A 40 -0.48 -1.67 -3.49
C PHE A 40 0.20 -3.03 -3.47
N VAL A 41 -0.40 -4.04 -2.82
CA VAL A 41 0.14 -5.40 -2.77
C VAL A 41 0.29 -6.00 -4.18
N ALA A 42 -0.70 -5.81 -5.05
CA ALA A 42 -0.62 -6.30 -6.43
C ALA A 42 0.56 -5.69 -7.20
N ILE A 43 0.73 -4.37 -7.12
CA ILE A 43 1.85 -3.66 -7.75
C ILE A 43 3.19 -4.08 -7.12
N TYR A 44 3.22 -4.20 -5.80
CA TYR A 44 4.41 -4.57 -5.03
C TYR A 44 4.90 -5.98 -5.41
N VAL A 45 4.00 -6.95 -5.49
CA VAL A 45 4.33 -8.31 -5.94
C VAL A 45 4.77 -8.31 -7.40
N PHE A 46 4.09 -7.57 -8.28
CA PHE A 46 4.48 -7.44 -9.69
C PHE A 46 5.91 -6.90 -9.84
N LEU A 47 6.26 -5.84 -9.11
CA LEU A 47 7.61 -5.28 -9.08
C LEU A 47 8.63 -6.28 -8.51
N LEU A 48 8.29 -6.98 -7.44
CA LEU A 48 9.18 -7.99 -6.84
C LEU A 48 9.46 -9.17 -7.77
N VAL A 49 8.46 -9.65 -8.50
CA VAL A 49 8.57 -10.82 -9.37
C VAL A 49 9.26 -10.49 -10.70
N LEU A 50 9.05 -9.30 -11.25
CA LEU A 50 9.57 -8.97 -12.59
C LEU A 50 10.82 -8.10 -12.59
N VAL A 51 10.97 -7.23 -11.59
CA VAL A 51 12.04 -6.22 -11.55
C VAL A 51 13.17 -6.66 -10.64
N LEU A 52 12.87 -7.18 -9.44
CA LEU A 52 13.91 -7.57 -8.49
C LEU A 52 14.80 -8.77 -8.91
N PRO A 53 14.33 -9.84 -9.58
CA PRO A 53 15.23 -10.93 -9.98
C PRO A 53 16.18 -10.55 -11.12
N ARG A 54 16.04 -9.35 -11.70
CA ARG A 54 16.88 -8.83 -12.79
C ARG A 54 17.87 -7.75 -12.32
N LEU A 55 17.95 -7.46 -11.02
CA LEU A 55 18.77 -6.43 -10.38
C LEU A 55 19.74 -7.08 -9.38
#